data_AF-A0A1M6T1B6-F1
#
_entry.id   AF-A0A1M6T1B6-F1
#
_cell.length_a   1.000
_cell.length_b   1.000
_cell.length_c   1.000
_cell.angle_alpha   90.00
_cell.angle_beta   90.00
_cell.angle_gamma   90.00
#
_symmetry.space_group_name_H-M   'P 1'
#
loop_
_entity.id
_entity.type
_entity.pdbx_description
1 polymer ?
#
loop_
_entity_poly.entity_id
_entity_poly.type
_entity_poly.pdbx_seq_one_letter_code
_entity_poly.pdbx_strand_id
1 'polypeptide(L)'
;MKLELGNFYVKDIVFGEKTKYENGILTINKEEALAVVREDEHITEADIVIVKPGDKVRIVPVKEAIEPRYRVGGGPVFPGVTGELMQAGNGRTLALKGCSVLVVGKHWGGFQDGLIDMSGEGAKYTYFSQLKNICLVADTDEDFEKHEQQKKNRALRWAGMRLAEYIGSCVKDMEPEEVETYELEPITKRSNKVNELPSVVLVLQPQSQMEEMGYNDLVYGWDCNHMVPTFMHPNEVLDGAMISGSFMPCSSKWSTYDFQNFPMIRRLYQEHGKTLNFLGVIMSNLNVALEQKERAAQFVAQIAKSLGADSAIVAEEGYGNPDADFIACIVALEDAGIKTVGLTNECTGRDGASQPLVTLDPKADAIVSCGNVSELIELPPMETVIGELESLARDGLSGGWAGDEVLGPSVREDGSIIMENNSMFCGDQVVGWSTKTMAEY
;
A
#
# COMPACT_ATOMS: atom_id res chain seq x y z
N MET A 1 -21.32 5.30 9.01
CA MET A 1 -20.28 5.30 10.06
C MET A 1 -19.66 6.69 10.07
N LYS A 2 -19.15 7.16 11.20
CA LYS A 2 -18.51 8.48 11.30
C LYS A 2 -17.10 8.34 11.85
N LEU A 3 -16.10 8.68 11.04
CA LEU A 3 -14.69 8.63 11.37
C LEU A 3 -14.13 10.05 11.37
N GLU A 4 -13.38 10.38 12.41
CA GLU A 4 -12.58 11.60 12.51
C GLU A 4 -11.09 11.24 12.50
N LEU A 5 -10.35 11.74 11.52
CA LEU A 5 -8.89 11.64 11.49
C LEU A 5 -8.30 12.94 12.05
N GLY A 6 -7.71 12.85 13.24
CA GLY A 6 -7.01 13.96 13.90
C GLY A 6 -5.54 14.01 13.47
N ASN A 7 -5.19 15.00 12.65
CA ASN A 7 -3.89 15.10 12.01
C ASN A 7 -2.92 15.97 12.82
N PHE A 8 -1.71 15.45 13.04
CA PHE A 8 -0.55 16.15 13.61
C PHE A 8 0.58 16.19 12.58
N TYR A 9 1.06 17.38 12.22
CA TYR A 9 1.97 17.54 11.09
C TYR A 9 3.44 17.49 11.49
N VAL A 10 4.11 16.38 11.18
CA VAL A 10 5.53 16.15 11.49
C VAL A 10 6.42 16.98 10.55
N LYS A 11 7.00 18.04 11.09
CA LYS A 11 7.99 18.90 10.43
C LYS A 11 9.38 18.31 10.51
N ASP A 12 9.73 17.69 11.63
CA ASP A 12 11.03 17.03 11.81
C ASP A 12 10.95 15.81 12.75
N ILE A 13 11.92 14.91 12.64
CA ILE A 13 12.07 13.73 13.50
C ILE A 13 13.49 13.67 14.06
N VAL A 14 13.60 13.42 15.36
CA VAL A 14 14.87 13.31 16.10
C VAL A 14 14.82 12.20 17.13
N PHE A 15 15.99 11.67 17.52
CA PHE A 15 16.10 10.82 18.70
C PHE A 15 16.22 11.66 19.99
N GLY A 16 15.72 11.15 21.10
CA GLY A 16 15.86 11.79 22.41
C GLY A 16 15.50 10.84 23.56
N GLU A 17 15.46 11.37 24.78
CA GLU A 17 15.24 10.57 26.00
C GLU A 17 13.81 10.07 26.18
N LYS A 18 12.83 10.65 25.47
CA LYS A 18 11.41 10.29 25.59
C LYS A 18 10.71 10.43 24.25
N THR A 19 9.83 9.49 23.94
CA THR A 19 8.96 9.62 22.76
C THR A 19 7.88 10.66 23.02
N LYS A 20 7.86 11.73 22.23
CA LYS A 20 6.88 12.83 22.34
C LYS A 20 6.74 13.59 21.02
N TYR A 21 5.61 14.28 20.88
CA TYR A 21 5.38 15.25 19.82
C TYR A 21 5.24 16.66 20.40
N GLU A 22 5.99 17.62 19.86
CA GLU A 22 5.92 19.02 20.31
C GLU A 22 6.24 19.98 19.17
N ASN A 23 5.32 20.90 18.86
CA ASN A 23 5.49 21.95 17.84
C ASN A 23 5.93 21.45 16.45
N GLY A 24 5.46 20.28 16.03
CA GLY A 24 5.85 19.66 14.75
C GLY A 24 7.11 18.81 14.81
N ILE A 25 7.75 18.67 15.98
CA ILE A 25 8.93 17.82 16.15
C ILE A 25 8.50 16.51 16.82
N LEU A 26 8.71 15.40 16.13
CA LEU A 26 8.56 14.05 16.68
C LEU A 26 9.90 13.61 17.28
N THR A 27 9.99 13.53 18.59
CA THR A 27 11.12 12.93 19.29
C THR A 27 10.81 11.47 19.55
N ILE A 28 11.74 10.56 19.24
CA ILE A 28 11.62 9.12 19.48
C ILE A 28 12.67 8.70 20.51
N ASN A 29 12.23 8.05 21.59
CA ASN A 29 13.13 7.27 22.43
C ASN A 29 13.44 5.95 21.71
N LYS A 30 14.69 5.80 21.30
CA LYS A 30 15.14 4.65 20.51
C LYS A 30 15.11 3.35 21.31
N GLU A 31 15.41 3.39 22.61
CA GLU A 31 15.40 2.21 23.48
C GLU A 31 13.98 1.69 23.72
N GLU A 32 13.05 2.59 24.05
CA GLU A 32 11.63 2.25 24.23
C GLU A 32 11.01 1.72 22.92
N ALA A 33 11.29 2.38 21.79
CA ALA A 33 10.82 1.94 20.49
C ALA A 33 11.34 0.54 20.11
N LEU A 34 12.63 0.28 20.36
CA LEU A 34 13.22 -1.03 20.11
C LEU A 34 12.73 -2.10 21.10
N ALA A 35 12.31 -1.73 22.31
CA ALA A 35 11.70 -2.67 23.25
C ALA A 35 10.37 -3.21 22.71
N VAL A 36 9.53 -2.34 22.12
CA VAL A 36 8.26 -2.72 21.48
C VAL A 36 8.48 -3.65 20.27
N VAL A 37 9.50 -3.35 19.46
CA VAL A 37 9.89 -4.19 18.33
C VAL A 37 10.23 -5.61 18.78
N ARG A 38 11.01 -5.74 19.86
CA ARG A 38 11.49 -7.01 20.44
C ARG A 38 10.47 -7.75 21.31
N GLU A 39 9.22 -7.30 21.35
CA GLU A 39 8.13 -8.10 21.91
C GLU A 39 7.89 -9.40 21.12
N ASP A 40 8.31 -9.43 19.85
CA ASP A 40 8.36 -10.64 19.04
C ASP A 40 9.75 -11.30 19.17
N GLU A 41 9.75 -12.52 19.69
CA GLU A 41 10.96 -13.26 20.01
C GLU A 41 11.76 -13.69 18.78
N HIS A 42 11.14 -13.67 17.59
CA HIS A 42 11.81 -13.98 16.33
C HIS A 42 12.70 -12.84 15.83
N ILE A 43 12.60 -11.63 16.39
CA ILE A 43 13.48 -10.52 16.05
C ILE A 43 14.84 -10.70 16.74
N THR A 44 15.85 -11.09 15.95
CA THR A 44 17.21 -11.35 16.45
C THR A 44 18.02 -10.07 16.55
N GLU A 45 17.85 -9.17 15.58
CA GLU A 45 18.54 -7.90 15.50
C GLU A 45 17.57 -6.80 15.08
N ALA A 46 17.72 -5.61 15.67
CA ALA A 46 16.91 -4.46 15.31
C ALA A 46 17.63 -3.16 15.63
N ASP A 47 17.57 -2.22 14.70
CA ASP A 47 17.93 -0.82 14.88
C ASP A 47 16.87 0.10 14.27
N ILE A 48 16.86 1.37 14.69
CA ILE A 48 16.00 2.40 14.11
C ILE A 48 16.87 3.53 13.58
N VAL A 49 16.64 3.91 12.32
CA VAL A 49 17.32 5.01 11.64
C VAL A 49 16.27 6.01 11.13
N ILE A 50 16.59 7.30 11.19
CA ILE A 50 15.72 8.36 10.65
C ILE A 50 16.34 8.85 9.35
N VAL A 51 15.53 8.89 8.29
CA VAL A 51 15.92 9.39 6.97
C VAL A 51 14.93 10.44 6.50
N LYS A 52 15.43 11.52 5.88
CA LYS A 52 14.63 12.68 5.48
C LYS A 52 14.70 12.87 3.96
N PRO A 53 13.69 13.52 3.36
CA PRO A 53 13.71 13.86 1.94
C PRO A 53 14.97 14.66 1.59
N GLY A 54 15.66 14.24 0.53
CA GLY A 54 16.91 14.85 0.07
C GLY A 54 18.18 14.25 0.65
N ASP A 55 18.10 13.35 1.64
CA ASP A 55 19.26 12.61 2.13
C ASP A 55 19.83 11.71 1.01
N LYS A 56 21.17 11.64 0.92
CA LYS A 56 21.88 10.76 -0.04
C LYS A 56 21.92 9.32 0.46
N VAL A 57 20.73 8.76 0.66
CA VAL A 57 20.48 7.46 1.27
C VAL A 57 19.65 6.60 0.31
N ARG A 58 20.06 5.35 0.15
CA ARG A 58 19.29 4.27 -0.46
C ARG A 58 18.81 3.31 0.62
N ILE A 59 17.54 2.92 0.58
CA ILE A 59 16.93 2.00 1.55
C ILE A 59 16.48 0.76 0.78
N VAL A 60 16.99 -0.42 1.14
CA VAL A 60 16.70 -1.70 0.45
C VAL A 60 17.15 -2.87 1.33
N PRO A 61 16.38 -3.97 1.47
CA PRO A 61 15.05 -4.24 0.92
C PRO A 61 13.92 -3.78 1.86
N VAL A 62 13.06 -2.88 1.36
CA VAL A 62 11.89 -2.35 2.06
C VAL A 62 10.71 -3.31 1.92
N LYS A 63 10.11 -3.69 3.05
CA LYS A 63 9.09 -4.74 3.14
C LYS A 63 7.68 -4.18 3.30
N GLU A 64 7.56 -3.10 4.06
CA GLU A 64 6.28 -2.51 4.47
C GLU A 64 6.46 -1.02 4.82
N ALA A 65 5.39 -0.24 4.66
CA ALA A 65 5.30 1.14 5.12
C ALA A 65 4.01 1.37 5.91
N ILE A 66 4.09 2.04 7.05
CA ILE A 66 2.96 2.29 7.95
C ILE A 66 2.93 3.76 8.40
N GLU A 67 1.74 4.39 8.42
CA GLU A 67 1.55 5.69 9.06
C GLU A 67 1.38 5.50 10.58
N PRO A 68 2.19 6.18 11.42
CA PRO A 68 2.00 6.14 12.87
C PRO A 68 0.65 6.73 13.27
N ARG A 69 -0.16 5.92 13.95
CA ARG A 69 -1.53 6.29 14.36
C ARG A 69 -1.86 5.82 15.76
N TYR A 70 -2.90 6.41 16.34
CA TYR A 70 -3.46 6.02 17.62
C TYR A 70 -4.99 6.09 17.60
N ARG A 71 -5.66 5.02 18.00
CA ARG A 71 -7.12 4.95 18.10
C ARG A 71 -7.60 5.54 19.43
N VAL A 72 -8.39 6.62 19.38
CA VAL A 72 -8.96 7.24 20.59
C VAL A 72 -10.02 6.33 21.18
N GLY A 73 -9.98 6.15 22.51
CA GLY A 73 -10.83 5.18 23.21
C GLY A 73 -10.21 3.80 23.36
N GLY A 74 -9.03 3.58 22.79
CA GLY A 74 -8.28 2.32 22.89
C GLY A 74 -8.63 1.31 21.79
N GLY A 75 -7.99 0.14 21.88
CA GLY A 75 -8.03 -0.90 20.84
C GLY A 75 -6.90 -0.77 19.83
N PRO A 76 -6.65 -1.83 19.04
CA PRO A 76 -5.59 -1.85 18.03
C PRO A 76 -5.89 -0.87 16.88
N VAL A 77 -4.84 -0.33 16.27
CA VAL A 77 -4.95 0.40 14.99
C VAL A 77 -5.24 -0.58 13.85
N PHE A 78 -4.73 -1.82 13.95
CA PHE A 78 -4.96 -2.90 12.99
C PHE A 78 -5.71 -4.07 13.65
N PRO A 79 -7.06 -4.02 13.71
CA PRO A 79 -7.84 -5.04 14.40
C PRO A 79 -7.69 -6.44 13.79
N GLY A 80 -7.48 -7.45 14.64
CA GLY A 80 -7.19 -8.82 14.21
C GLY A 80 -5.72 -9.09 13.87
N VAL A 81 -4.87 -8.06 13.88
CA VAL A 81 -3.44 -8.14 13.55
C VAL A 81 -2.57 -7.81 14.77
N THR A 82 -2.68 -6.59 15.30
CA THR A 82 -1.92 -6.11 16.47
C THR A 82 -2.68 -6.27 17.79
N GLY A 83 -3.95 -6.66 17.73
CA GLY A 83 -4.79 -6.89 18.90
C GLY A 83 -6.12 -7.55 18.54
N GLU A 84 -7.05 -7.55 19.49
CA GLU A 84 -8.37 -8.18 19.31
C GLU A 84 -9.14 -7.59 18.13
N LEU A 85 -9.93 -8.46 17.49
CA LEU A 85 -10.82 -8.05 16.41
C LEU A 85 -11.86 -7.05 16.92
N MET A 86 -11.94 -5.91 16.23
CA MET A 86 -12.93 -4.86 16.49
C MET A 86 -13.30 -4.14 15.20
N GLN A 87 -14.49 -3.54 15.18
CA GLN A 87 -14.97 -2.76 14.04
C GLN A 87 -14.13 -1.48 13.86
N ALA A 88 -13.52 -1.31 12.70
CA ALA A 88 -12.87 -0.07 12.30
C ALA A 88 -13.88 0.91 11.68
N GLY A 89 -13.47 2.15 11.44
CA GLY A 89 -14.20 3.16 10.66
C GLY A 89 -15.17 4.02 11.43
N ASN A 90 -15.16 3.97 12.77
CA ASN A 90 -15.97 4.81 13.65
C ASN A 90 -15.12 5.45 14.76
N GLY A 91 -15.52 6.65 15.18
CA GLY A 91 -14.87 7.37 16.27
C GLY A 91 -13.73 8.24 15.76
N ARG A 92 -12.66 8.37 16.56
CA ARG A 92 -11.53 9.26 16.26
C ARG A 92 -10.22 8.48 16.25
N THR A 93 -9.42 8.68 15.21
CA THR A 93 -8.07 8.14 15.08
C THR A 93 -7.10 9.30 14.87
N LEU A 94 -6.05 9.37 15.68
CA LEU A 94 -5.01 10.38 15.59
C LEU A 94 -3.88 9.87 14.68
N ALA A 95 -3.33 10.73 13.83
CA ALA A 95 -2.33 10.36 12.84
C ALA A 95 -1.19 11.37 12.80
N LEU A 96 0.05 10.87 12.79
CA LEU A 96 1.25 11.67 12.54
C LEU A 96 1.48 11.75 11.02
N LYS A 97 1.22 12.92 10.44
CA LYS A 97 1.29 13.18 8.99
C LYS A 97 2.68 13.62 8.57
N GLY A 98 3.05 13.31 7.33
CA GLY A 98 4.35 13.70 6.75
C GLY A 98 5.52 12.82 7.19
N CYS A 99 5.25 11.68 7.82
CA CYS A 99 6.23 10.65 8.14
C CYS A 99 5.67 9.25 7.89
N SER A 100 6.57 8.26 7.86
CA SER A 100 6.21 6.84 7.81
C SER A 100 7.15 6.00 8.67
N VAL A 101 6.70 4.83 9.10
CA VAL A 101 7.56 3.74 9.58
C VAL A 101 7.81 2.81 8.39
N LEU A 102 9.07 2.65 8.00
CA LEU A 102 9.48 1.68 6.99
C LEU A 102 10.06 0.45 7.68
N VAL A 103 9.62 -0.73 7.26
CA VAL A 103 10.21 -2.00 7.67
C VAL A 103 11.26 -2.39 6.64
N VAL A 104 12.50 -2.57 7.07
CA VAL A 104 13.66 -2.82 6.21
C VAL A 104 14.35 -4.09 6.68
N GLY A 105 14.54 -5.05 5.76
CA GLY A 105 15.36 -6.22 6.04
C GLY A 105 16.82 -5.78 6.24
N LYS A 106 17.47 -6.23 7.30
CA LYS A 106 18.88 -5.90 7.52
C LYS A 106 19.76 -6.48 6.43
N HIS A 107 19.46 -7.71 6.00
CA HIS A 107 20.24 -8.47 5.03
C HIS A 107 19.40 -8.99 3.87
N TRP A 108 18.24 -9.59 4.17
CA TRP A 108 17.52 -10.43 3.22
C TRP A 108 16.32 -9.73 2.60
N GLY A 109 16.25 -9.78 1.27
CA GLY A 109 15.11 -9.34 0.47
C GLY A 109 14.30 -10.50 -0.07
N GLY A 110 13.40 -10.22 -1.00
CA GLY A 110 12.64 -11.20 -1.77
C GLY A 110 11.91 -10.49 -2.90
N PHE A 111 11.23 -11.24 -3.75
CA PHE A 111 10.56 -10.73 -4.94
C PHE A 111 9.61 -9.55 -4.66
N GLN A 112 8.96 -9.56 -3.50
CA GLN A 112 7.99 -8.56 -3.04
C GLN A 112 8.58 -7.33 -2.32
N ASP A 113 9.89 -7.30 -2.09
CA ASP A 113 10.56 -6.24 -1.34
C ASP A 113 11.17 -5.22 -2.32
N GLY A 114 11.32 -3.97 -1.88
CA GLY A 114 11.63 -2.87 -2.78
C GLY A 114 12.76 -1.96 -2.35
N LEU A 115 13.06 -1.00 -3.21
CA LEU A 115 14.09 0.02 -3.05
C LEU A 115 13.47 1.41 -2.97
N ILE A 116 14.04 2.25 -2.10
CA ILE A 116 13.74 3.69 -2.03
C ILE A 116 15.06 4.46 -2.10
N ASP A 117 15.18 5.36 -3.07
CA ASP A 117 16.19 6.42 -3.04
C ASP A 117 15.56 7.69 -2.44
N MET A 118 16.23 8.31 -1.48
CA MET A 118 15.73 9.50 -0.79
C MET A 118 16.14 10.81 -1.47
N SER A 119 17.01 10.75 -2.47
CA SER A 119 17.44 11.87 -3.31
C SER A 119 17.82 11.41 -4.71
N GLY A 120 18.23 12.35 -5.57
CA GLY A 120 18.63 12.04 -6.95
C GLY A 120 17.47 11.54 -7.82
N GLU A 121 17.82 10.87 -8.91
CA GLU A 121 16.86 10.40 -9.91
C GLU A 121 15.87 9.37 -9.36
N GLY A 122 16.33 8.50 -8.46
CA GLY A 122 15.51 7.44 -7.88
C GLY A 122 14.36 7.96 -7.01
N ALA A 123 14.52 9.14 -6.40
CA ALA A 123 13.52 9.70 -5.49
C ALA A 123 12.17 9.99 -6.15
N LYS A 124 12.12 10.26 -7.45
CA LYS A 124 10.85 10.59 -8.13
C LYS A 124 9.89 9.41 -8.23
N TYR A 125 10.39 8.18 -8.15
CA TYR A 125 9.61 6.98 -8.43
C TYR A 125 8.76 6.50 -7.26
N THR A 126 8.85 7.10 -6.08
CA THR A 126 8.07 6.64 -4.92
C THR A 126 7.61 7.82 -4.07
N TYR A 127 6.39 7.73 -3.52
CA TYR A 127 5.87 8.72 -2.59
C TYR A 127 6.70 8.78 -1.29
N PHE A 128 7.30 7.66 -0.89
CA PHE A 128 8.02 7.55 0.37
C PHE A 128 9.33 8.35 0.40
N SER A 129 9.89 8.76 -0.74
CA SER A 129 11.04 9.67 -0.80
C SER A 129 10.70 11.08 -0.31
N GLN A 130 9.41 11.45 -0.31
CA GLN A 130 8.90 12.75 0.09
C GLN A 130 8.55 12.82 1.59
N LEU A 131 8.60 11.68 2.28
CA LEU A 131 8.28 11.56 3.70
C LEU A 131 9.55 11.51 4.56
N LYS A 132 9.41 11.88 5.84
CA LYS A 132 10.43 11.54 6.85
C LYS A 132 10.20 10.09 7.27
N ASN A 133 11.18 9.23 7.02
CA ASN A 133 11.05 7.80 7.23
C ASN A 133 11.77 7.35 8.50
N ILE A 134 11.04 6.65 9.36
CA ILE A 134 11.54 5.95 10.54
C ILE A 134 11.79 4.51 10.09
N CYS A 135 13.03 4.20 9.75
CA CYS A 135 13.42 2.90 9.21
C CYS A 135 13.71 1.94 10.36
N LEU A 136 12.84 0.95 10.55
CA LEU A 136 13.12 -0.23 11.36
C LEU A 136 13.98 -1.18 10.51
N VAL A 137 15.27 -1.27 10.85
CA VAL A 137 16.23 -2.16 10.19
C VAL A 137 16.41 -3.38 11.06
N ALA A 138 15.91 -4.53 10.64
CA ALA A 138 15.88 -5.72 11.49
C ALA A 138 16.15 -7.02 10.73
N ASP A 139 16.62 -8.03 11.47
CA ASP A 139 16.78 -9.40 11.01
C ASP A 139 16.02 -10.35 11.95
N THR A 140 15.75 -11.56 11.47
CA THR A 140 14.96 -12.56 12.19
C THR A 140 15.66 -13.92 12.21
N ASP A 141 15.16 -14.83 13.05
CA ASP A 141 15.52 -16.25 13.05
C ASP A 141 14.69 -17.09 12.06
N GLU A 142 13.90 -16.45 11.19
CA GLU A 142 13.11 -17.08 10.13
C GLU A 142 14.03 -17.53 8.95
N ASP A 143 15.11 -18.24 9.28
CA ASP A 143 16.13 -18.73 8.34
C ASP A 143 15.54 -19.56 7.19
N PHE A 144 14.42 -20.24 7.47
CA PHE A 144 13.69 -21.04 6.48
C PHE A 144 13.15 -20.21 5.32
N GLU A 145 12.89 -18.90 5.52
CA GLU A 145 12.45 -18.02 4.44
C GLU A 145 13.63 -17.46 3.62
N LYS A 146 14.88 -17.54 4.09
CA LYS A 146 16.02 -16.82 3.47
C LYS A 146 16.26 -17.17 2.01
N HIS A 147 16.02 -18.43 1.64
CA HIS A 147 16.23 -18.96 0.29
C HIS A 147 14.95 -19.06 -0.54
N GLU A 148 13.81 -18.69 0.03
CA GLU A 148 12.56 -18.62 -0.72
C GLU A 148 12.56 -17.37 -1.59
N GLN A 149 12.05 -17.49 -2.82
CA GLN A 149 11.90 -16.36 -3.73
C GLN A 149 10.92 -15.32 -3.16
N GLN A 150 9.89 -15.79 -2.46
CA GLN A 150 8.87 -14.96 -1.81
C GLN A 150 8.80 -15.27 -0.32
N LYS A 151 8.71 -14.22 0.50
CA LYS A 151 8.81 -14.32 1.96
C LYS A 151 7.57 -13.71 2.61
N LYS A 152 7.07 -14.32 3.68
CA LYS A 152 5.93 -13.78 4.44
C LYS A 152 6.35 -12.55 5.23
N ASN A 153 7.62 -12.50 5.66
CA ASN A 153 8.20 -11.39 6.42
C ASN A 153 7.38 -11.05 7.69
N ARG A 154 6.72 -12.04 8.29
CA ARG A 154 5.64 -11.79 9.27
C ARG A 154 6.17 -11.08 10.51
N ALA A 155 7.25 -11.58 11.11
CA ALA A 155 7.81 -11.00 12.34
C ALA A 155 8.21 -9.52 12.13
N LEU A 156 8.91 -9.23 11.01
CA LEU A 156 9.34 -7.87 10.66
C LEU A 156 8.16 -6.92 10.42
N ARG A 157 7.15 -7.37 9.67
CA ARG A 157 5.98 -6.56 9.32
C ARG A 157 5.14 -6.24 10.56
N TRP A 158 4.92 -7.21 11.43
CA TRP A 158 4.18 -7.02 12.68
C TRP A 158 4.95 -6.13 13.66
N ALA A 159 6.28 -6.25 13.71
CA ALA A 159 7.11 -5.34 14.50
C ALA A 159 6.99 -3.88 14.01
N GLY A 160 6.94 -3.66 12.69
CA GLY A 160 6.67 -2.35 12.12
C GLY A 160 5.32 -1.77 12.53
N MET A 161 4.26 -2.58 12.53
CA MET A 161 2.92 -2.14 12.94
C MET A 161 2.86 -1.78 14.44
N ARG A 162 3.43 -2.61 15.32
CA ARG A 162 3.53 -2.30 16.76
C ARG A 162 4.35 -1.03 17.00
N LEU A 163 5.46 -0.86 16.28
CA LEU A 163 6.27 0.35 16.34
C LEU A 163 5.47 1.59 15.91
N ALA A 164 4.68 1.50 14.84
CA ALA A 164 3.83 2.59 14.38
C ALA A 164 2.74 2.96 15.39
N GLU A 165 2.12 1.98 16.05
CA GLU A 165 1.16 2.21 17.14
C GLU A 165 1.82 2.88 18.36
N TYR A 166 2.99 2.41 18.78
CA TYR A 166 3.76 3.00 19.87
C TYR A 166 4.10 4.46 19.58
N ILE A 167 4.63 4.76 18.39
CA ILE A 167 4.97 6.13 17.98
C ILE A 167 3.70 6.99 17.90
N GLY A 168 2.62 6.49 17.31
CA GLY A 168 1.34 7.19 17.25
C GLY A 168 0.74 7.49 18.62
N SER A 169 0.99 6.65 19.63
CA SER A 169 0.47 6.85 20.99
C SER A 169 0.98 8.12 21.68
N CYS A 170 2.07 8.73 21.19
CA CYS A 170 2.64 9.92 21.80
C CYS A 170 1.74 11.17 21.70
N VAL A 171 0.73 11.15 20.83
CA VAL A 171 -0.27 12.23 20.67
C VAL A 171 -1.64 11.92 21.31
N LYS A 172 -1.78 10.80 22.03
CA LYS A 172 -3.08 10.30 22.53
C LYS A 172 -3.92 11.28 23.35
N ASP A 173 -3.26 12.19 24.08
CA ASP A 173 -3.89 13.16 24.99
C ASP A 173 -3.79 14.60 24.44
N MET A 174 -3.48 14.76 23.15
CA MET A 174 -3.28 16.06 22.50
C MET A 174 -4.45 16.41 21.57
N GLU A 175 -4.67 17.71 21.34
CA GLU A 175 -5.61 18.16 20.31
C GLU A 175 -4.90 18.25 18.95
N PRO A 176 -5.43 17.62 17.88
CA PRO A 176 -4.85 17.69 16.54
C PRO A 176 -4.88 19.09 15.93
N GLU A 177 -3.99 19.32 14.96
CA GLU A 177 -3.92 20.57 14.20
C GLU A 177 -5.06 20.67 13.18
N GLU A 178 -5.52 19.54 12.66
CA GLU A 178 -6.63 19.43 11.73
C GLU A 178 -7.46 18.18 12.02
N VAL A 179 -8.77 18.25 11.80
CA VAL A 179 -9.67 17.10 11.91
C VAL A 179 -10.38 16.93 10.58
N GLU A 180 -10.12 15.82 9.91
CA GLU A 180 -10.87 15.40 8.73
C GLU A 180 -12.02 14.49 9.15
N THR A 181 -13.25 14.79 8.74
CA THR A 181 -14.43 13.99 9.08
C THR A 181 -14.94 13.26 7.85
N TYR A 182 -15.06 11.94 7.97
CA TYR A 182 -15.54 11.04 6.94
C TYR A 182 -16.83 10.38 7.39
N GLU A 183 -17.93 10.71 6.72
CA GLU A 183 -19.25 10.22 7.03
C GLU A 183 -20.05 10.04 5.74
N LEU A 184 -20.72 8.90 5.62
CA LEU A 184 -21.72 8.65 4.59
C LEU A 184 -23.02 8.29 5.29
N GLU A 185 -24.12 8.95 4.90
CA GLU A 185 -25.44 8.51 5.30
C GLU A 185 -25.74 7.13 4.69
N PRO A 186 -26.51 6.28 5.40
CA PRO A 186 -26.99 5.03 4.84
C PRO A 186 -27.66 5.27 3.49
N ILE A 187 -27.36 4.46 2.49
CA ILE A 187 -27.80 4.65 1.09
C ILE A 187 -29.32 4.90 1.01
N THR A 188 -30.12 4.14 1.76
CA THR A 188 -31.59 4.24 1.77
C THR A 188 -32.14 5.46 2.53
N LYS A 189 -31.27 6.27 3.15
CA LYS A 189 -31.62 7.42 3.99
C LYS A 189 -31.04 8.74 3.47
N ARG A 190 -30.35 8.71 2.32
CA ARG A 190 -29.81 9.90 1.65
C ARG A 190 -30.92 10.81 1.15
N SER A 191 -30.63 12.10 1.09
CA SER A 191 -31.57 13.10 0.54
C SER A 191 -31.79 12.90 -0.96
N ASN A 192 -32.93 13.38 -1.48
CA ASN A 192 -33.22 13.32 -2.92
C ASN A 192 -32.11 13.99 -3.76
N LYS A 193 -31.58 15.13 -3.29
CA LYS A 193 -30.48 15.84 -3.97
C LYS A 193 -29.24 14.96 -4.18
N VAL A 194 -28.91 14.12 -3.20
CA VAL A 194 -27.75 13.21 -3.30
C VAL A 194 -28.09 12.02 -4.19
N ASN A 195 -29.30 11.45 -4.05
CA ASN A 195 -29.74 10.30 -4.85
C ASN A 195 -29.94 10.61 -6.34
N GLU A 196 -30.10 11.88 -6.72
CA GLU A 196 -30.18 12.33 -8.12
C GLU A 196 -28.79 12.45 -8.79
N LEU A 197 -27.69 12.43 -8.03
CA LEU A 197 -26.34 12.46 -8.58
C LEU A 197 -25.93 11.06 -9.10
N PRO A 198 -25.03 10.98 -10.10
CA PRO A 198 -24.48 9.71 -10.57
C PRO A 198 -23.89 8.89 -9.42
N SER A 199 -24.39 7.67 -9.25
CA SER A 199 -24.01 6.78 -8.17
C SER A 199 -22.77 5.98 -8.52
N VAL A 200 -21.76 6.05 -7.65
CA VAL A 200 -20.42 5.50 -7.91
C VAL A 200 -20.03 4.53 -6.81
N VAL A 201 -19.59 3.33 -7.17
CA VAL A 201 -18.88 2.40 -6.27
C VAL A 201 -17.39 2.41 -6.57
N LEU A 202 -16.58 2.18 -5.55
CA LEU A 202 -15.15 1.87 -5.72
C LEU A 202 -14.95 0.37 -5.51
N VAL A 203 -14.46 -0.33 -6.51
CA VAL A 203 -14.05 -1.73 -6.40
C VAL A 203 -12.55 -1.76 -6.14
N LEU A 204 -12.15 -2.33 -5.01
CA LEU A 204 -10.75 -2.54 -4.67
C LEU A 204 -10.43 -4.02 -4.80
N GLN A 205 -9.37 -4.35 -5.53
CA GLN A 205 -8.87 -5.70 -5.69
C GLN A 205 -7.47 -5.79 -5.06
N PRO A 206 -7.40 -5.89 -3.71
CA PRO A 206 -6.14 -6.07 -2.99
C PRO A 206 -5.46 -7.39 -3.36
N GLN A 207 -4.17 -7.49 -3.06
CA GLN A 207 -3.37 -8.68 -3.30
C GLN A 207 -3.94 -9.90 -2.57
N SER A 208 -4.42 -10.87 -3.34
CA SER A 208 -4.89 -12.17 -2.84
C SER A 208 -4.46 -13.36 -3.69
N GLN A 209 -3.30 -13.23 -4.35
CA GLN A 209 -2.83 -14.13 -5.42
C GLN A 209 -2.02 -15.33 -4.92
N MET A 210 -2.01 -15.60 -3.61
CA MET A 210 -1.39 -16.80 -3.04
C MET A 210 -2.40 -17.71 -2.37
N GLU A 211 -2.42 -18.99 -2.74
CA GLU A 211 -3.19 -20.03 -2.05
C GLU A 211 -2.66 -20.29 -0.64
N GLU A 212 -1.36 -20.12 -0.44
CA GLU A 212 -0.75 -20.26 0.87
C GLU A 212 -0.96 -19.00 1.73
N MET A 213 -1.32 -19.22 2.99
CA MET A 213 -1.55 -18.17 3.98
C MET A 213 -0.28 -17.39 4.32
N GLY A 214 -0.47 -16.09 4.59
CA GLY A 214 0.57 -15.20 5.13
C GLY A 214 1.27 -14.34 4.10
N TYR A 215 0.93 -14.52 2.82
CA TYR A 215 1.44 -13.73 1.71
C TYR A 215 0.49 -12.61 1.28
N ASN A 216 -0.82 -12.80 1.42
CA ASN A 216 -1.80 -11.85 0.90
C ASN A 216 -2.02 -10.65 1.82
N ASP A 217 -2.74 -9.67 1.31
CA ASP A 217 -3.34 -8.62 2.12
C ASP A 217 -4.29 -9.23 3.14
N LEU A 218 -4.41 -8.59 4.29
CA LEU A 218 -5.38 -9.01 5.31
C LEU A 218 -6.46 -7.95 5.49
N VAL A 219 -7.72 -8.40 5.50
CA VAL A 219 -8.88 -7.62 5.92
C VAL A 219 -9.30 -8.08 7.32
N TYR A 220 -9.19 -7.20 8.31
CA TYR A 220 -9.43 -7.53 9.73
C TYR A 220 -8.63 -8.74 10.23
N GLY A 221 -7.37 -8.86 9.76
CA GLY A 221 -6.50 -10.01 10.04
C GLY A 221 -6.89 -11.31 9.31
N TRP A 222 -7.88 -11.28 8.43
CA TRP A 222 -8.30 -12.40 7.60
C TRP A 222 -7.68 -12.30 6.20
N ASP A 223 -7.13 -13.42 5.72
CA ASP A 223 -6.45 -13.48 4.42
C ASP A 223 -7.43 -13.22 3.26
N CYS A 224 -7.09 -12.25 2.41
CA CYS A 224 -7.97 -11.83 1.33
C CYS A 224 -8.22 -12.92 0.28
N ASN A 225 -7.45 -14.01 0.19
CA ASN A 225 -7.78 -15.11 -0.73
C ASN A 225 -8.99 -15.95 -0.25
N HIS A 226 -9.42 -15.79 0.99
CA HIS A 226 -10.55 -16.55 1.54
C HIS A 226 -11.85 -15.76 1.62
N MET A 227 -11.84 -14.46 1.31
CA MET A 227 -13.08 -13.69 1.25
C MET A 227 -13.78 -13.90 -0.11
N VAL A 228 -15.10 -13.75 -0.11
CA VAL A 228 -15.84 -13.41 -1.33
C VAL A 228 -16.01 -11.89 -1.38
N PRO A 229 -16.25 -11.29 -2.55
CA PRO A 229 -16.41 -9.85 -2.64
C PRO A 229 -17.49 -9.34 -1.67
N THR A 230 -17.15 -8.29 -0.93
CA THR A 230 -17.90 -7.80 0.21
C THR A 230 -18.06 -6.29 0.12
N PHE A 231 -19.27 -5.80 0.40
CA PHE A 231 -19.50 -4.37 0.52
C PHE A 231 -19.02 -3.85 1.87
N MET A 232 -18.09 -2.90 1.85
CA MET A 232 -17.46 -2.30 3.03
C MET A 232 -17.71 -0.79 3.06
N HIS A 233 -17.79 -0.22 4.26
CA HIS A 233 -17.77 1.22 4.41
C HIS A 233 -16.34 1.74 4.19
N PRO A 234 -16.13 2.80 3.39
CA PRO A 234 -14.79 3.28 3.05
C PRO A 234 -13.94 3.71 4.27
N ASN A 235 -14.60 4.21 5.33
CA ASN A 235 -13.93 4.47 6.61
C ASN A 235 -13.19 3.25 7.19
N GLU A 236 -13.64 2.03 6.93
CA GLU A 236 -12.98 0.83 7.46
C GLU A 236 -11.57 0.69 6.87
N VAL A 237 -11.43 0.89 5.56
CA VAL A 237 -10.14 0.90 4.87
C VAL A 237 -9.24 2.00 5.44
N LEU A 238 -9.76 3.22 5.55
CA LEU A 238 -9.02 4.37 6.09
C LEU A 238 -8.67 4.24 7.57
N ASP A 239 -9.26 3.29 8.31
CA ASP A 239 -9.12 3.15 9.76
C ASP A 239 -8.55 1.80 10.17
N GLY A 240 -7.71 1.21 9.30
CA GLY A 240 -6.84 0.08 9.62
C GLY A 240 -7.49 -1.30 9.52
N ALA A 241 -8.64 -1.42 8.85
CA ALA A 241 -9.19 -2.73 8.51
C ALA A 241 -8.30 -3.50 7.53
N MET A 242 -7.54 -2.80 6.68
CA MET A 242 -6.63 -3.41 5.71
C MET A 242 -5.17 -3.27 6.16
N ILE A 243 -4.40 -4.33 5.98
CA ILE A 243 -2.93 -4.27 5.94
C ILE A 243 -2.45 -4.91 4.64
N SER A 244 -1.29 -4.46 4.15
CA SER A 244 -0.71 -4.98 2.90
C SER A 244 -0.35 -6.45 3.00
N GLY A 245 0.16 -7.03 1.92
CA GLY A 245 0.72 -8.36 1.85
C GLY A 245 2.20 -8.34 1.44
N SER A 246 2.71 -9.51 1.12
CA SER A 246 4.12 -9.79 0.87
C SER A 246 4.31 -10.78 -0.30
N PHE A 247 3.62 -10.55 -1.43
CA PHE A 247 3.70 -11.41 -2.62
C PHE A 247 4.04 -10.67 -3.92
N MET A 248 3.32 -9.60 -4.23
CA MET A 248 3.43 -8.88 -5.49
C MET A 248 4.75 -8.13 -5.62
N PRO A 249 5.21 -7.88 -6.86
CA PRO A 249 6.26 -6.91 -7.13
C PRO A 249 6.00 -5.60 -6.39
N CYS A 250 7.05 -5.07 -5.75
CA CYS A 250 6.87 -4.02 -4.76
C CYS A 250 6.38 -2.69 -5.36
N SER A 251 6.61 -2.44 -6.65
CA SER A 251 6.12 -1.27 -7.40
C SER A 251 4.61 -1.13 -7.40
N SER A 252 3.93 -2.25 -7.63
CA SER A 252 2.48 -2.35 -7.71
C SER A 252 1.80 -2.56 -6.35
N LYS A 253 2.58 -2.77 -5.28
CA LYS A 253 2.10 -3.00 -3.92
C LYS A 253 1.28 -1.81 -3.41
N TRP A 254 0.23 -2.10 -2.66
CA TRP A 254 -0.49 -1.14 -1.83
C TRP A 254 -0.05 -1.36 -0.39
N SER A 255 0.88 -0.52 0.09
CA SER A 255 1.38 -0.63 1.47
C SER A 255 0.27 -0.36 2.50
N THR A 256 0.52 -0.73 3.76
CA THR A 256 -0.42 -0.39 4.84
C THR A 256 -0.63 1.13 4.96
N TYR A 257 0.40 1.92 4.66
CA TYR A 257 0.33 3.37 4.55
C TYR A 257 -0.65 3.83 3.46
N ASP A 258 -0.67 3.14 2.32
CA ASP A 258 -1.57 3.45 1.21
C ASP A 258 -3.03 3.22 1.59
N PHE A 259 -3.35 2.09 2.24
CA PHE A 259 -4.70 1.84 2.76
C PHE A 259 -5.15 2.89 3.77
N GLN A 260 -4.26 3.23 4.71
CA GLN A 260 -4.50 4.28 5.70
C GLN A 260 -4.80 5.65 5.06
N ASN A 261 -4.22 5.93 3.89
CA ASN A 261 -4.28 7.25 3.24
C ASN A 261 -4.97 7.28 1.88
N PHE A 262 -5.68 6.21 1.51
CA PHE A 262 -6.11 5.89 0.14
C PHE A 262 -6.67 7.12 -0.62
N PRO A 263 -5.89 7.74 -1.53
CA PRO A 263 -6.24 9.02 -2.17
C PRO A 263 -7.57 8.99 -2.90
N MET A 264 -7.86 7.90 -3.62
CA MET A 264 -9.13 7.75 -4.33
C MET A 264 -10.35 7.74 -3.41
N ILE A 265 -10.27 7.09 -2.24
CA ILE A 265 -11.36 7.13 -1.25
C ILE A 265 -11.56 8.57 -0.75
N ARG A 266 -10.48 9.26 -0.41
CA ARG A 266 -10.53 10.66 0.05
C ARG A 266 -11.13 11.58 -1.01
N ARG A 267 -10.76 11.39 -2.28
CA ARG A 267 -11.33 12.17 -3.40
C ARG A 267 -12.81 11.89 -3.59
N LEU A 268 -13.23 10.62 -3.53
CA LEU A 268 -14.65 10.26 -3.64
C LEU A 268 -15.49 10.87 -2.51
N TYR A 269 -14.96 10.94 -1.29
CA TYR A 269 -15.59 11.69 -0.19
C TYR A 269 -15.74 13.18 -0.49
N GLN A 270 -14.70 13.82 -1.04
CA GLN A 270 -14.75 15.24 -1.39
C GLN A 270 -15.79 15.55 -2.47
N GLU A 271 -16.04 14.62 -3.38
CA GLU A 271 -16.99 14.75 -4.50
C GLU A 271 -18.42 14.28 -4.14
N HIS A 272 -18.57 13.46 -3.09
CA HIS A 272 -19.86 12.97 -2.60
C HIS A 272 -20.82 14.14 -2.29
N GLY A 273 -22.04 14.07 -2.83
CA GLY A 273 -23.08 15.09 -2.66
C GLY A 273 -22.85 16.39 -3.45
N LYS A 274 -21.77 16.47 -4.24
CA LYS A 274 -21.45 17.61 -5.13
C LYS A 274 -21.59 17.22 -6.59
N THR A 275 -20.82 16.23 -7.01
CA THR A 275 -20.73 15.78 -8.41
C THR A 275 -21.15 14.32 -8.58
N LEU A 276 -21.07 13.53 -7.51
CA LEU A 276 -21.42 12.11 -7.50
C LEU A 276 -22.04 11.67 -6.16
N ASN A 277 -22.66 10.52 -6.18
CA ASN A 277 -23.19 9.82 -5.02
C ASN A 277 -22.31 8.60 -4.71
N PHE A 278 -21.22 8.80 -3.93
CA PHE A 278 -20.34 7.71 -3.52
C PHE A 278 -21.08 6.69 -2.63
N LEU A 279 -21.29 5.48 -3.15
CA LEU A 279 -22.07 4.43 -2.50
C LEU A 279 -21.25 3.68 -1.42
N GLY A 280 -19.97 3.45 -1.67
CA GLY A 280 -19.05 2.76 -0.76
C GLY A 280 -18.02 1.93 -1.52
N VAL A 281 -17.38 1.00 -0.82
CA VAL A 281 -16.34 0.13 -1.37
C VAL A 281 -16.87 -1.27 -1.56
N ILE A 282 -16.64 -1.88 -2.72
CA ILE A 282 -16.75 -3.32 -2.90
C ILE A 282 -15.33 -3.86 -2.82
N MET A 283 -14.98 -4.46 -1.69
CA MET A 283 -13.71 -5.16 -1.55
C MET A 283 -13.84 -6.48 -2.30
N SER A 284 -12.93 -6.76 -3.21
CA SER A 284 -12.93 -7.95 -4.05
C SER A 284 -11.60 -8.69 -3.89
N ASN A 285 -11.35 -9.65 -4.77
CA ASN A 285 -10.18 -10.50 -4.77
C ASN A 285 -9.41 -10.34 -6.09
N LEU A 286 -8.15 -10.74 -6.04
CA LEU A 286 -7.33 -11.15 -7.16
C LEU A 286 -7.02 -12.64 -6.99
N ASN A 287 -7.77 -13.53 -7.65
CA ASN A 287 -7.68 -14.96 -7.41
C ASN A 287 -6.67 -15.67 -8.32
N VAL A 288 -6.20 -16.84 -7.87
CA VAL A 288 -5.30 -17.68 -8.66
C VAL A 288 -6.06 -18.39 -9.78
N ALA A 289 -7.15 -19.10 -9.45
CA ALA A 289 -7.86 -19.95 -10.40
C ALA A 289 -8.99 -19.23 -11.14
N LEU A 290 -9.14 -19.50 -12.45
CA LEU A 290 -10.11 -18.82 -13.31
C LEU A 290 -11.56 -18.86 -12.79
N GLU A 291 -12.02 -19.99 -12.28
CA GLU A 291 -13.39 -20.12 -11.72
C GLU A 291 -13.61 -19.18 -10.52
N GLN A 292 -12.58 -18.95 -9.71
CA GLN A 292 -12.64 -18.01 -8.59
C GLN A 292 -12.73 -16.56 -9.09
N LYS A 293 -11.99 -16.21 -10.16
CA LYS A 293 -12.06 -14.89 -10.82
C LYS A 293 -13.48 -14.62 -11.36
N GLU A 294 -14.05 -15.58 -12.09
CA GLU A 294 -15.41 -15.50 -12.62
C GLU A 294 -16.46 -15.34 -11.51
N ARG A 295 -16.29 -16.09 -10.40
CA ARG A 295 -17.15 -15.98 -9.23
C ARG A 295 -17.07 -14.59 -8.63
N ALA A 296 -15.86 -14.06 -8.40
CA ALA A 296 -15.67 -12.74 -7.83
C ALA A 296 -16.30 -11.64 -8.71
N ALA A 297 -16.08 -11.68 -10.02
CA ALA A 297 -16.68 -10.75 -10.98
C ALA A 297 -18.22 -10.75 -10.92
N GLN A 298 -18.85 -11.93 -10.81
CA GLN A 298 -20.30 -12.04 -10.66
C GLN A 298 -20.81 -11.42 -9.35
N PHE A 299 -20.11 -11.65 -8.24
CA PHE A 299 -20.47 -11.04 -6.95
C PHE A 299 -20.33 -9.52 -7.00
N VAL A 300 -19.23 -8.99 -7.55
CA VAL A 300 -19.03 -7.54 -7.68
C VAL A 300 -20.15 -6.90 -8.49
N ALA A 301 -20.47 -7.44 -9.67
CA ALA A 301 -21.53 -6.94 -10.52
C ALA A 301 -22.90 -7.00 -9.83
N GLN A 302 -23.19 -8.10 -9.13
CA GLN A 302 -24.44 -8.25 -8.36
C GLN A 302 -24.55 -7.22 -7.24
N ILE A 303 -23.50 -7.03 -6.44
CA ILE A 303 -23.46 -6.05 -5.36
C ILE A 303 -23.65 -4.64 -5.92
N ALA A 304 -22.85 -4.25 -6.91
CA ALA A 304 -22.91 -2.91 -7.51
C ALA A 304 -24.31 -2.62 -8.08
N LYS A 305 -24.92 -3.58 -8.78
CA LYS A 305 -26.28 -3.45 -9.30
C LYS A 305 -27.33 -3.35 -8.20
N SER A 306 -27.20 -4.12 -7.13
CA SER A 306 -28.12 -4.07 -5.98
C SER A 306 -28.03 -2.75 -5.20
N LEU A 307 -26.86 -2.11 -5.18
CA LEU A 307 -26.69 -0.78 -4.60
C LEU A 307 -27.20 0.35 -5.51
N GLY A 308 -27.50 0.06 -6.78
CA GLY A 308 -27.92 1.05 -7.77
C GLY A 308 -26.76 1.90 -8.30
N ALA A 309 -25.57 1.32 -8.46
CA ALA A 309 -24.45 2.03 -9.05
C ALA A 309 -24.70 2.32 -10.54
N ASP A 310 -24.45 3.56 -10.96
CA ASP A 310 -24.40 3.96 -12.37
C ASP A 310 -23.00 3.69 -12.95
N SER A 311 -21.98 3.78 -12.10
CA SER A 311 -20.59 3.52 -12.47
C SER A 311 -19.75 2.92 -11.34
N ALA A 312 -18.64 2.31 -11.72
CA ALA A 312 -17.64 1.72 -10.84
C ALA A 312 -16.23 2.17 -11.24
N ILE A 313 -15.46 2.60 -10.25
CA ILE A 313 -14.00 2.69 -10.40
C ILE A 313 -13.43 1.35 -9.97
N VAL A 314 -12.66 0.67 -10.82
CA VAL A 314 -12.02 -0.61 -10.52
C VAL A 314 -10.53 -0.38 -10.39
N ALA A 315 -9.94 -0.73 -9.25
CA ALA A 315 -8.51 -0.63 -9.02
C ALA A 315 -7.95 -2.00 -8.59
N GLU A 316 -6.80 -2.37 -9.14
CA GLU A 316 -6.10 -3.61 -8.81
C GLU A 316 -4.70 -3.37 -8.23
N GLU A 317 -4.29 -4.28 -7.35
CA GLU A 317 -2.92 -4.37 -6.85
C GLU A 317 -2.15 -5.49 -7.55
N GLY A 318 -1.07 -5.13 -8.24
CA GLY A 318 -0.27 -6.09 -9.00
C GLY A 318 -0.49 -5.99 -10.51
N TYR A 319 0.08 -6.95 -11.23
CA TYR A 319 -0.07 -7.10 -12.68
C TYR A 319 0.17 -8.57 -13.06
N GLY A 320 -0.16 -8.94 -14.29
CA GLY A 320 0.05 -10.30 -14.81
C GLY A 320 -1.19 -11.17 -14.63
N ASN A 321 -1.17 -12.11 -13.67
CA ASN A 321 -2.37 -12.91 -13.38
C ASN A 321 -3.57 -12.07 -12.87
N PRO A 322 -3.39 -11.05 -12.00
CA PRO A 322 -4.42 -10.08 -11.62
C PRO A 322 -5.22 -9.49 -12.77
N ASP A 323 -4.58 -9.18 -13.90
CA ASP A 323 -5.22 -8.52 -15.04
C ASP A 323 -6.46 -9.30 -15.53
N ALA A 324 -6.46 -10.63 -15.39
CA ALA A 324 -7.62 -11.45 -15.71
C ALA A 324 -8.80 -11.23 -14.75
N ASP A 325 -8.56 -11.04 -13.44
CA ASP A 325 -9.60 -10.67 -12.47
C ASP A 325 -10.11 -9.25 -12.77
N PHE A 326 -9.20 -8.30 -13.02
CA PHE A 326 -9.53 -6.91 -13.29
C PHE A 326 -10.40 -6.74 -14.54
N ILE A 327 -9.99 -7.34 -15.66
CA ILE A 327 -10.78 -7.30 -16.89
C ILE A 327 -12.10 -8.06 -16.74
N ALA A 328 -12.12 -9.24 -16.10
CA ALA A 328 -13.36 -9.97 -15.86
C ALA A 328 -14.35 -9.16 -15.01
N CYS A 329 -13.85 -8.44 -14.00
CA CYS A 329 -14.64 -7.55 -13.16
C CYS A 329 -15.25 -6.40 -13.97
N ILE A 330 -14.44 -5.72 -14.80
CA ILE A 330 -14.90 -4.65 -15.70
C ILE A 330 -15.98 -5.17 -16.65
N VAL A 331 -15.74 -6.31 -17.30
CA VAL A 331 -16.69 -6.92 -18.25
C VAL A 331 -18.01 -7.24 -17.56
N ALA A 332 -17.98 -7.85 -16.37
CA ALA A 332 -19.18 -8.19 -15.61
C ALA A 332 -19.98 -6.95 -15.18
N LEU A 333 -19.30 -5.86 -14.83
CA LEU A 333 -19.92 -4.57 -14.49
C LEU A 333 -20.57 -3.92 -15.72
N GLU A 334 -19.87 -3.85 -16.85
CA GLU A 334 -20.42 -3.29 -18.10
C GLU A 334 -21.60 -4.12 -18.61
N ASP A 335 -21.54 -5.46 -18.53
CA ASP A 335 -22.67 -6.35 -18.85
C ASP A 335 -23.89 -6.15 -17.93
N ALA A 336 -23.64 -5.73 -16.68
CA ALA A 336 -24.70 -5.37 -15.75
C ALA A 336 -25.31 -3.98 -16.04
N GLY A 337 -24.74 -3.21 -16.97
CA GLY A 337 -25.14 -1.86 -17.35
C GLY A 337 -24.46 -0.76 -16.52
N ILE A 338 -23.36 -1.07 -15.83
CA ILE A 338 -22.63 -0.17 -14.93
C ILE A 338 -21.37 0.29 -15.64
N LYS A 339 -21.19 1.61 -15.77
CA LYS A 339 -20.03 2.18 -16.46
C LYS A 339 -18.74 2.04 -15.66
N THR A 340 -17.64 1.73 -16.31
CA THR A 340 -16.39 1.41 -15.63
C THR A 340 -15.27 2.38 -15.97
N VAL A 341 -14.42 2.64 -14.98
CA VAL A 341 -13.09 3.24 -15.18
C VAL A 341 -12.09 2.37 -14.44
N GLY A 342 -11.16 1.78 -15.18
CA GLY A 342 -10.04 1.02 -14.63
C GLY A 342 -8.91 1.91 -14.13
N LEU A 343 -8.20 1.46 -13.09
CA LEU A 343 -7.02 2.11 -12.53
C LEU A 343 -5.97 1.03 -12.26
N THR A 344 -4.93 0.99 -13.08
CA THR A 344 -3.90 -0.06 -13.02
C THR A 344 -2.58 0.43 -13.63
N ASN A 345 -1.49 -0.27 -13.34
CA ASN A 345 -0.21 -0.18 -14.01
C ASN A 345 -0.18 -1.11 -15.25
N GLU A 346 0.85 -0.96 -16.08
CA GLU A 346 1.03 -1.76 -17.30
C GLU A 346 2.34 -2.55 -17.26
N CYS A 347 2.39 -3.70 -17.93
CA CYS A 347 3.59 -4.54 -18.06
C CYS A 347 3.95 -4.71 -19.55
N THR A 348 4.47 -3.64 -20.15
CA THR A 348 4.72 -3.57 -21.60
C THR A 348 6.12 -4.03 -22.01
N GLY A 349 6.92 -4.53 -21.08
CA GLY A 349 8.32 -4.90 -21.32
C GLY A 349 9.23 -3.67 -21.42
N ARG A 350 10.54 -3.92 -21.49
CA ARG A 350 11.59 -2.86 -21.47
C ARG A 350 11.52 -1.92 -22.68
N ASP A 351 11.05 -2.43 -23.81
CA ASP A 351 10.91 -1.70 -25.07
C ASP A 351 9.51 -1.10 -25.26
N GLY A 352 8.58 -1.34 -24.33
CA GLY A 352 7.19 -0.89 -24.40
C GLY A 352 6.36 -1.55 -25.50
N ALA A 353 6.84 -2.64 -26.11
CA ALA A 353 6.20 -3.26 -27.27
C ALA A 353 5.27 -4.43 -26.91
N SER A 354 5.27 -4.89 -25.66
CA SER A 354 4.42 -6.00 -25.20
C SER A 354 2.98 -5.53 -24.97
N GLN A 355 2.05 -6.48 -24.99
CA GLN A 355 0.67 -6.22 -24.60
C GLN A 355 0.65 -5.68 -23.15
N PRO A 356 -0.07 -4.57 -22.88
CA PRO A 356 0.05 -3.86 -21.60
C PRO A 356 -0.56 -4.60 -20.41
N LEU A 357 -1.63 -5.36 -20.65
CA LEU A 357 -2.30 -6.24 -19.70
C LEU A 357 -2.35 -7.65 -20.29
N VAL A 358 -2.30 -8.70 -19.48
CA VAL A 358 -2.36 -10.10 -19.94
C VAL A 358 -3.70 -10.42 -20.60
N THR A 359 -4.78 -9.83 -20.11
CA THR A 359 -6.13 -9.96 -20.68
C THR A 359 -6.60 -8.61 -21.20
N LEU A 360 -7.34 -8.60 -22.31
CA LEU A 360 -7.96 -7.40 -22.88
C LEU A 360 -9.40 -7.73 -23.28
N ASP A 361 -10.29 -6.76 -23.17
CA ASP A 361 -11.67 -6.85 -23.65
C ASP A 361 -12.11 -5.49 -24.21
N PRO A 362 -12.87 -5.42 -25.33
CA PRO A 362 -13.38 -4.16 -25.88
C PRO A 362 -14.24 -3.34 -24.92
N LYS A 363 -14.78 -3.92 -23.85
CA LYS A 363 -15.52 -3.21 -22.79
C LYS A 363 -14.61 -2.45 -21.82
N ALA A 364 -13.34 -2.79 -21.74
CA ALA A 364 -12.35 -2.05 -20.96
C ALA A 364 -11.83 -0.86 -21.78
N ASP A 365 -12.74 0.04 -22.14
CA ASP A 365 -12.48 1.18 -23.03
C ASP A 365 -12.09 2.48 -22.29
N ALA A 366 -12.07 2.45 -20.96
CA ALA A 366 -11.64 3.54 -20.10
C ALA A 366 -10.70 3.03 -18.99
N ILE A 367 -9.39 3.13 -19.21
CA ILE A 367 -8.35 2.77 -18.24
C ILE A 367 -7.46 3.98 -17.98
N VAL A 368 -7.24 4.29 -16.71
CA VAL A 368 -6.19 5.18 -16.24
C VAL A 368 -4.95 4.34 -15.96
N SER A 369 -3.95 4.46 -16.82
CA SER A 369 -2.63 3.89 -16.56
C SER A 369 -1.87 4.68 -15.50
N CYS A 370 -1.19 3.95 -14.62
CA CYS A 370 -0.31 4.48 -13.59
C CYS A 370 1.18 4.36 -13.92
N GLY A 371 1.53 3.82 -15.09
CA GLY A 371 2.91 3.68 -15.55
C GLY A 371 3.23 2.27 -16.04
N ASN A 372 4.47 2.07 -16.50
CA ASN A 372 5.00 0.77 -16.91
C ASN A 372 5.89 0.21 -15.78
N VAL A 373 5.74 -1.06 -15.44
CA VAL A 373 6.57 -1.75 -14.43
C VAL A 373 7.87 -2.34 -14.97
N SER A 374 8.06 -2.31 -16.29
CA SER A 374 9.23 -2.92 -16.96
C SER A 374 10.26 -1.90 -17.42
N GLU A 375 10.14 -0.62 -17.05
CA GLU A 375 11.04 0.43 -17.52
C GLU A 375 12.44 0.20 -16.92
N LEU A 376 13.45 0.12 -17.79
CA LEU A 376 14.83 -0.04 -17.37
C LEU A 376 15.37 1.30 -16.87
N ILE A 377 15.78 1.35 -15.60
CA ILE A 377 16.31 2.54 -14.95
C ILE A 377 17.75 2.32 -14.47
N GLU A 378 18.57 3.35 -14.61
CA GLU A 378 19.92 3.40 -14.07
C GLU A 378 20.00 4.48 -12.99
N LEU A 379 20.44 4.10 -11.78
CA LEU A 379 20.53 5.00 -10.64
C LEU A 379 21.97 5.07 -10.13
N PRO A 380 22.52 6.27 -9.87
CA PRO A 380 23.86 6.43 -9.33
C PRO A 380 23.98 5.85 -7.91
N PRO A 381 25.20 5.67 -7.38
CA PRO A 381 25.39 5.27 -5.99
C PRO A 381 24.92 6.37 -5.04
N MET A 382 24.47 5.94 -3.85
CA MET A 382 24.18 6.82 -2.71
C MET A 382 25.31 6.78 -1.69
N GLU A 383 25.45 7.83 -0.87
CA GLU A 383 26.50 7.90 0.15
C GLU A 383 26.29 6.86 1.26
N THR A 384 25.03 6.55 1.57
CA THR A 384 24.66 5.54 2.58
C THR A 384 23.64 4.56 2.02
N VAL A 385 23.79 3.28 2.36
CA VAL A 385 22.77 2.25 2.16
C VAL A 385 22.23 1.82 3.53
N ILE A 386 20.91 1.76 3.67
CA ILE A 386 20.21 1.20 4.82
C ILE A 386 19.60 -0.14 4.42
N GLY A 387 19.95 -1.18 5.16
CA GLY A 387 19.73 -2.57 4.78
C GLY A 387 20.94 -3.10 4.00
N GLU A 388 20.72 -3.81 2.90
CA GLU A 388 21.76 -4.48 2.13
C GLU A 388 21.50 -4.36 0.62
N LEU A 389 22.39 -3.64 -0.08
CA LEU A 389 22.21 -3.35 -1.51
C LEU A 389 22.25 -4.62 -2.36
N GLU A 390 23.09 -5.56 -1.97
CA GLU A 390 23.30 -6.84 -2.65
C GLU A 390 22.03 -7.68 -2.71
N SER A 391 21.08 -7.49 -1.78
CA SER A 391 19.79 -8.18 -1.81
C SER A 391 19.05 -7.94 -3.13
N LEU A 392 19.15 -6.73 -3.72
CA LEU A 392 18.54 -6.36 -5.00
C LEU A 392 18.92 -7.32 -6.12
N ALA A 393 20.18 -7.76 -6.16
CA ALA A 393 20.67 -8.68 -7.17
C ALA A 393 20.60 -10.15 -6.72
N ARG A 394 20.90 -10.42 -5.45
CA ARG A 394 21.08 -11.77 -4.90
C ARG A 394 19.76 -12.48 -4.60
N ASP A 395 18.77 -11.75 -4.08
CA ASP A 395 17.56 -12.32 -3.49
C ASP A 395 16.34 -12.27 -4.42
N GLY A 396 16.55 -11.87 -5.68
CA GLY A 396 15.50 -11.88 -6.70
C GLY A 396 14.39 -10.85 -6.46
N LEU A 397 14.71 -9.66 -5.92
CA LEU A 397 13.79 -8.53 -5.91
C LEU A 397 13.26 -8.30 -7.33
N SER A 398 11.96 -8.02 -7.45
CA SER A 398 11.32 -7.82 -8.75
C SER A 398 12.06 -6.72 -9.52
N GLY A 399 12.75 -7.06 -10.62
CA GLY A 399 13.50 -6.11 -11.45
C GLY A 399 15.01 -6.08 -11.27
N GLY A 400 15.52 -6.72 -10.23
CA GLY A 400 16.96 -6.92 -10.03
C GLY A 400 17.42 -8.29 -10.51
N TRP A 401 18.69 -8.42 -10.85
CA TRP A 401 19.31 -9.67 -11.27
C TRP A 401 20.78 -9.77 -10.85
N ALA A 402 21.23 -10.99 -10.56
CA ALA A 402 22.61 -11.29 -10.22
C ALA A 402 23.57 -11.13 -11.41
N GLY A 403 23.10 -11.34 -12.64
CA GLY A 403 23.91 -11.19 -13.84
C GLY A 403 23.06 -11.28 -15.11
N ASP A 404 23.37 -10.42 -16.07
CA ASP A 404 22.81 -10.41 -17.43
C ASP A 404 24.00 -10.37 -18.42
N GLU A 405 23.91 -11.11 -19.52
CA GLU A 405 25.02 -11.23 -20.49
C GLU A 405 25.37 -9.91 -21.19
N VAL A 406 24.40 -9.00 -21.31
CA VAL A 406 24.53 -7.73 -22.02
C VAL A 406 24.64 -6.57 -21.02
N LEU A 407 23.74 -6.54 -20.04
CA LEU A 407 23.64 -5.46 -19.07
C LEU A 407 24.58 -5.67 -17.88
N GLY A 408 25.10 -6.87 -17.62
CA GLY A 408 25.86 -7.18 -16.40
C GLY A 408 24.97 -7.25 -15.15
N PRO A 409 25.53 -7.29 -13.92
CA PRO A 409 24.74 -7.38 -12.69
C PRO A 409 23.96 -6.10 -12.39
N SER A 410 22.79 -6.22 -11.73
CA SER A 410 22.00 -5.07 -11.31
C SER A 410 22.74 -4.17 -10.31
N VAL A 411 23.54 -4.75 -9.42
CA VAL A 411 24.38 -4.01 -8.48
C VAL A 411 25.81 -3.96 -9.00
N ARG A 412 26.34 -2.75 -9.21
CA ARG A 412 27.70 -2.53 -9.70
C ARG A 412 28.71 -2.43 -8.56
N GLU A 413 30.00 -2.63 -8.86
CA GLU A 413 31.09 -2.50 -7.89
C GLU A 413 31.19 -1.11 -7.26
N ASP A 414 30.75 -0.06 -7.95
CA ASP A 414 30.73 1.32 -7.46
C ASP A 414 29.47 1.68 -6.67
N GLY A 415 28.53 0.73 -6.51
CA GLY A 415 27.25 0.91 -5.82
C GLY A 415 26.14 1.55 -6.68
N SER A 416 26.41 1.90 -7.95
CA SER A 416 25.35 2.22 -8.91
C SER A 416 24.50 0.99 -9.20
N ILE A 417 23.28 1.20 -9.69
CA ILE A 417 22.37 0.11 -10.05
C ILE A 417 21.73 0.29 -11.42
N ILE A 418 21.46 -0.84 -12.07
CA ILE A 418 20.58 -0.96 -13.22
C ILE A 418 19.49 -1.99 -12.90
N MET A 419 18.23 -1.64 -13.08
CA MET A 419 17.10 -2.51 -12.75
C MET A 419 15.86 -2.12 -13.54
N GLU A 420 14.87 -3.00 -13.58
CA GLU A 420 13.52 -2.58 -13.95
C GLU A 420 12.89 -1.80 -12.79
N ASN A 421 12.07 -0.79 -13.10
CA ASN A 421 11.44 0.05 -12.10
C ASN A 421 10.39 -0.70 -11.25
N ASN A 422 10.05 -1.95 -11.57
CA ASN A 422 9.24 -2.79 -10.68
C ASN A 422 9.87 -3.01 -9.28
N SER A 423 11.17 -2.76 -9.11
CA SER A 423 11.89 -2.75 -7.81
C SER A 423 11.67 -1.49 -6.98
N MET A 424 11.05 -0.44 -7.52
CA MET A 424 10.78 0.79 -6.77
C MET A 424 9.64 0.54 -5.78
N PHE A 425 9.86 0.75 -4.49
CA PHE A 425 8.85 0.43 -3.47
C PHE A 425 7.59 1.31 -3.62
N CYS A 426 6.44 0.67 -3.83
CA CYS A 426 5.14 1.26 -4.13
C CYS A 426 5.19 2.34 -5.24
N GLY A 427 6.03 2.10 -6.26
CA GLY A 427 6.39 3.11 -7.23
C GLY A 427 5.29 3.45 -8.26
N ASP A 428 4.41 2.50 -8.57
CA ASP A 428 3.34 2.69 -9.55
C ASP A 428 2.25 3.61 -9.02
N GLN A 429 2.12 3.70 -7.69
CA GLN A 429 1.27 4.69 -7.04
C GLN A 429 -0.22 4.60 -7.48
N VAL A 430 -0.68 3.37 -7.77
CA VAL A 430 -1.99 3.04 -8.34
C VAL A 430 -3.16 3.53 -7.48
N VAL A 431 -2.98 3.66 -6.16
CA VAL A 431 -4.01 4.15 -5.23
C VAL A 431 -4.37 5.64 -5.41
N GLY A 432 -3.67 6.35 -6.30
CA GLY A 432 -3.93 7.74 -6.66
C GLY A 432 -2.85 8.75 -6.23
N TRP A 433 -1.66 8.27 -5.84
CA TRP A 433 -0.51 9.16 -5.58
C TRP A 433 0.17 9.63 -6.87
N SER A 434 -0.01 8.88 -7.97
CA SER A 434 0.67 9.14 -9.23
C SER A 434 0.40 10.56 -9.75
N THR A 435 1.47 11.26 -10.07
CA THR A 435 1.41 12.60 -10.68
C THR A 435 1.11 12.44 -12.16
N LYS A 436 -0.16 12.55 -12.53
CA LYS A 436 -0.61 12.30 -13.90
C LYS A 436 -0.04 13.32 -14.89
N THR A 437 0.48 12.82 -16.00
CA THR A 437 0.53 13.53 -17.28
C THR A 437 -0.60 12.99 -18.15
N MET A 438 -1.48 13.86 -18.64
CA MET A 438 -2.47 13.50 -19.66
C MET A 438 -1.82 13.75 -21.02
N ALA A 439 -1.71 12.71 -21.83
CA ALA A 439 -1.33 12.80 -23.23
C ALA A 439 -2.53 12.32 -24.06
N GLU A 440 -3.09 13.21 -24.88
CA GLU A 440 -4.06 12.86 -25.91
C GLU A 440 -3.24 12.44 -27.15
N TYR A 441 -3.43 11.21 -27.61
CA TYR A 441 -2.72 10.63 -28.77
C TYR A 441 -3.63 10.51 -29.98
#